data_AF-A0A1I7SYS0-F1
#
_entry.id   AF-A0A1I7SYS0-F1
#
_cell.length_a   1.000
_cell.length_b   1.000
_cell.length_c   1.000
_cell.angle_alpha   90.00
_cell.angle_beta   90.00
_cell.angle_gamma   90.00
#
_symmetry.space_group_name_H-M   'P 1'
#
loop_
_entity.id
_entity.type
_entity.pdbx_description
1 polymer ?
#
loop_
_entity_poly.entity_id
_entity_poly.type
_entity_poly.pdbx_seq_one_letter_code
_entity_poly.pdbx_strand_id
1 'polypeptide(L)'
;QHQIQKYTEDKEKVAEKLKKTVDELKPQSVPVAVIPKLREARQKTIRFRKEYLKKVNEELKQKIEENGGNRFDWQKCQICWENYGPGARPKLLSCGHTICTKCIREVEGRDTVRCPFDRKPCSLAHLRTNFAISDYC
;
A
#
# COMPACT_ATOMS: atom_id res chain seq x y z
N GLN A 1 -4.91 -32.65 50.72
CA GLN A 1 -6.05 -32.72 49.77
C GLN A 1 -6.42 -31.32 49.23
N HIS A 2 -6.61 -30.31 50.09
CA HIS A 2 -7.00 -28.94 49.69
C HIS A 2 -6.02 -28.21 48.73
N GLN A 3 -4.70 -28.37 48.90
CA GLN A 3 -3.70 -27.79 47.99
C GLN A 3 -3.72 -28.39 46.59
N ILE A 4 -4.04 -29.68 46.48
CA ILE A 4 -4.12 -30.39 45.19
C ILE A 4 -5.37 -29.93 44.43
N GLN A 5 -6.50 -29.76 45.11
CA GLN A 5 -7.74 -29.22 44.53
C GLN A 5 -7.56 -27.79 44.01
N LYS A 6 -6.91 -26.92 44.80
CA LYS A 6 -6.62 -25.55 44.36
C LYS A 6 -5.73 -25.53 43.12
N TYR A 7 -4.70 -26.38 43.08
CA TYR A 7 -3.83 -26.50 41.92
C TYR A 7 -4.56 -27.00 40.66
N THR A 8 -5.49 -27.95 40.80
CA THR A 8 -6.31 -28.41 39.66
C THR A 8 -7.23 -27.32 39.14
N GLU A 9 -7.90 -26.58 40.02
CA GLU A 9 -8.79 -25.47 39.63
C GLU A 9 -8.02 -24.34 38.93
N ASP A 10 -6.85 -23.97 39.44
CA ASP A 10 -6.02 -22.93 38.83
C ASP A 10 -5.50 -23.36 37.45
N LYS A 11 -5.16 -24.65 37.28
CA LYS A 11 -4.75 -25.22 35.99
C LYS A 11 -5.91 -25.21 34.98
N GLU A 12 -7.13 -25.53 35.40
CA GLU A 12 -8.32 -25.47 34.55
C GLU A 12 -8.64 -24.04 34.11
N LYS A 13 -8.55 -23.07 35.02
CA LYS A 13 -8.73 -21.64 34.70
C LYS A 13 -7.71 -21.15 33.68
N VAL A 14 -6.44 -21.54 33.82
CA VAL A 14 -5.39 -21.20 32.86
C VAL A 14 -5.66 -21.84 31.50
N ALA A 15 -6.08 -23.11 31.46
CA ALA A 15 -6.42 -23.80 30.22
C ALA A 15 -7.62 -23.15 29.51
N GLU A 16 -8.66 -22.75 30.25
CA GLU A 16 -9.81 -22.06 29.69
C GLU A 16 -9.43 -20.69 29.13
N LYS A 17 -8.60 -19.93 29.87
CA LYS A 17 -8.13 -18.62 29.42
C LYS A 17 -7.24 -18.74 28.19
N LEU A 18 -6.34 -19.72 28.15
CA LEU A 18 -5.51 -20.00 26.97
C LEU A 18 -6.37 -20.35 25.75
N LYS A 19 -7.41 -21.16 25.92
CA LYS A 19 -8.32 -21.53 24.83
C LYS A 19 -9.05 -20.30 24.26
N LYS A 20 -9.56 -19.41 25.12
CA LYS A 20 -10.20 -18.15 24.70
C LYS A 20 -9.23 -17.26 23.92
N THR A 21 -8.03 -17.04 24.45
CA THR A 21 -7.00 -16.25 23.76
C THR A 21 -6.60 -16.86 22.42
N VAL A 22 -6.48 -18.20 22.33
CA VAL A 22 -6.17 -18.89 21.06
C VAL A 22 -7.30 -18.72 20.05
N ASP A 23 -8.56 -18.76 20.48
CA ASP A 23 -9.71 -18.55 19.61
C ASP A 23 -9.82 -17.09 19.13
N GLU A 24 -9.46 -16.12 19.96
CA GLU A 24 -9.38 -14.69 19.59
C GLU A 24 -8.20 -14.37 18.65
N LEU A 25 -7.09 -15.09 18.81
CA LEU A 25 -5.89 -14.94 17.97
C LEU A 25 -5.93 -15.79 16.69
N LYS A 26 -6.95 -16.63 16.50
CA LYS A 26 -7.09 -17.38 15.24
C LYS A 26 -7.19 -16.36 14.11
N PRO A 27 -6.24 -16.37 13.14
CA PRO A 27 -6.40 -15.54 11.96
C PRO A 27 -7.75 -15.89 11.34
N GLN A 28 -8.51 -14.89 10.88
CA GLN A 28 -9.72 -15.12 10.11
C GLN A 28 -9.33 -15.86 8.83
N SER A 29 -9.26 -17.19 8.93
CA SER A 29 -8.83 -18.05 7.85
C SER A 29 -9.97 -18.08 6.85
N VAL A 30 -9.72 -17.53 5.66
CA VAL A 30 -10.65 -17.67 4.55
C VAL A 30 -10.83 -19.16 4.26
N PRO A 31 -12.07 -19.69 4.19
CA PRO A 31 -12.28 -21.10 3.89
C PRO A 31 -11.57 -21.49 2.59
N VAL A 32 -10.85 -22.62 2.59
CA VAL A 32 -10.04 -23.07 1.44
C VAL A 32 -10.87 -23.17 0.16
N ALA A 33 -12.13 -23.58 0.27
CA ALA A 33 -13.08 -23.67 -0.84
C ALA A 33 -13.38 -22.32 -1.54
N VAL A 34 -13.14 -21.19 -0.88
CA VAL A 34 -13.37 -19.84 -1.42
C VAL A 34 -12.15 -19.32 -2.20
N ILE A 35 -10.95 -19.86 -1.96
CA ILE A 35 -9.70 -19.43 -2.58
C ILE A 35 -9.74 -19.47 -4.12
N PRO A 36 -10.26 -20.54 -4.79
CA PRO A 36 -10.36 -20.57 -6.24
C PRO A 36 -11.20 -19.42 -6.80
N LYS A 37 -12.37 -19.17 -6.19
CA LYS A 37 -13.27 -18.07 -6.60
C LYS A 37 -12.60 -16.70 -6.42
N LEU A 38 -11.84 -16.50 -5.34
CA LEU A 38 -11.07 -15.26 -5.12
C LEU A 38 -9.96 -15.09 -6.18
N ARG A 39 -9.28 -16.17 -6.57
CA ARG A 39 -8.27 -16.14 -7.63
C ARG A 39 -8.89 -15.76 -8.98
N GLU A 40 -10.00 -16.37 -9.34
CA GLU A 40 -10.74 -16.06 -10.57
C GLU A 40 -11.22 -14.61 -10.59
N ALA A 41 -11.84 -14.13 -9.50
CA ALA A 41 -12.29 -12.75 -9.37
C ALA A 41 -11.12 -11.74 -9.48
N ARG A 42 -9.98 -12.06 -8.85
CA ARG A 42 -8.75 -11.26 -8.97
C ARG A 42 -8.23 -11.25 -10.40
N GLN A 43 -8.17 -12.39 -11.07
CA GLN A 43 -7.69 -12.49 -12.45
C GLN A 43 -8.58 -11.68 -13.41
N LYS A 44 -9.90 -11.79 -13.24
CA LYS A 44 -10.88 -11.01 -13.99
C LYS A 44 -10.68 -9.51 -13.78
N THR A 45 -10.50 -9.08 -12.53
CA THR A 45 -10.24 -7.67 -12.18
C THR A 45 -8.93 -7.15 -12.79
N ILE A 46 -7.85 -7.93 -12.71
CA ILE A 46 -6.55 -7.58 -13.31
C ILE A 46 -6.69 -7.41 -14.82
N ARG A 47 -7.39 -8.34 -15.49
CA ARG A 47 -7.62 -8.27 -16.93
C ARG A 47 -8.38 -7.01 -17.32
N PHE A 48 -9.51 -6.74 -16.67
CA PHE A 48 -10.30 -5.53 -16.96
C PHE A 48 -9.50 -4.25 -16.72
N ARG A 49 -8.76 -4.17 -15.60
CA ARG A 49 -7.91 -3.01 -15.31
C ARG A 49 -6.84 -2.82 -16.39
N LYS A 50 -6.21 -3.90 -16.87
CA LYS A 50 -5.20 -3.84 -17.93
C LYS A 50 -5.79 -3.32 -19.24
N GLU A 51 -6.95 -3.83 -19.65
CA GLU A 51 -7.63 -3.39 -20.87
C GLU A 51 -8.09 -1.93 -20.77
N TYR A 52 -8.61 -1.51 -19.62
CA TYR A 52 -8.99 -0.12 -19.35
C TYR A 52 -7.78 0.83 -19.40
N LEU A 53 -6.71 0.52 -18.66
CA LEU A 53 -5.50 1.35 -18.63
C LEU A 53 -4.84 1.46 -20.01
N LYS A 54 -4.93 0.43 -20.85
CA LYS A 54 -4.42 0.49 -22.22
C LYS A 54 -5.11 1.61 -23.01
N LYS A 55 -6.46 1.65 -22.99
CA LYS A 55 -7.25 2.68 -23.71
C LYS A 55 -6.95 4.08 -23.20
N VAL A 56 -6.97 4.28 -21.88
CA VAL A 56 -6.69 5.59 -21.28
C VAL A 56 -5.26 6.07 -21.57
N ASN A 57 -4.28 5.15 -21.56
CA ASN A 57 -2.90 5.52 -21.89
C ASN A 57 -2.71 5.83 -23.38
N GLU A 58 -3.48 5.22 -24.29
CA GLU A 58 -3.48 5.60 -25.71
C GLU A 58 -4.05 7.02 -25.90
N GLU A 59 -5.19 7.33 -25.28
CA GLU A 59 -5.77 8.69 -25.29
C GLU A 59 -4.82 9.72 -24.67
N LEU A 60 -4.16 9.36 -23.57
CA LEU A 60 -3.21 10.25 -22.90
C LEU A 60 -1.99 10.54 -23.77
N LYS A 61 -1.47 9.54 -24.50
CA LYS A 61 -0.36 9.73 -25.45
C LYS A 61 -0.72 10.73 -26.53
N GLN A 62 -1.92 10.61 -27.12
CA GLN A 62 -2.40 11.57 -28.11
C GLN A 62 -2.45 12.99 -27.53
N LYS A 63 -2.98 13.15 -26.31
CA LYS A 63 -3.01 14.47 -25.65
C LYS A 63 -1.62 15.04 -25.35
N ILE A 64 -0.63 14.18 -25.08
CA ILE A 64 0.77 14.61 -24.91
C ILE A 64 1.35 15.08 -26.24
N GLU A 65 1.07 14.38 -27.34
CA GLU A 65 1.49 14.77 -28.69
C GLU A 65 0.85 16.12 -29.09
N GLU A 66 -0.45 16.29 -28.85
CA GLU A 66 -1.17 17.56 -29.04
C GLU A 66 -0.59 18.70 -28.18
N ASN A 67 -0.04 18.38 -27.00
CA ASN A 67 0.66 19.31 -26.12
C ASN A 67 2.14 19.51 -26.49
N GLY A 68 2.50 19.30 -27.76
CA GLY A 68 3.87 19.48 -28.26
C GLY A 68 4.88 18.47 -27.67
N GLY A 69 4.42 17.29 -27.27
CA GLY A 69 5.24 16.24 -26.66
C GLY A 69 5.49 16.44 -25.15
N ASN A 70 4.96 17.51 -24.54
CA ASN A 70 5.16 17.78 -23.12
C ASN A 70 4.18 16.99 -22.25
N ARG A 71 4.71 16.26 -21.27
CA ARG A 71 3.90 15.65 -20.21
C ARG A 71 3.26 16.69 -19.30
N PHE A 72 2.12 16.35 -18.73
CA PHE A 72 1.38 17.21 -17.80
C PHE A 72 2.10 17.35 -16.45
N ASP A 73 1.85 18.44 -15.72
CA ASP A 73 2.56 18.73 -14.46
C ASP A 73 2.27 17.70 -13.36
N TRP A 74 1.07 17.10 -13.35
CA TRP A 74 0.74 16.02 -12.44
C TRP A 74 1.54 14.73 -12.71
N GLN A 75 2.17 14.61 -13.89
CA GLN A 75 3.10 13.52 -14.23
C GLN A 75 4.54 13.82 -13.80
N LYS A 76 4.81 14.97 -13.19
CA LYS A 76 6.16 15.38 -12.76
C LYS A 76 6.22 15.50 -11.24
N CYS A 77 7.40 15.23 -10.70
CA CYS A 77 7.67 15.53 -9.29
C CYS A 77 7.77 17.05 -9.11
N GLN A 78 7.01 17.60 -8.16
CA GLN A 78 7.01 19.05 -7.88
C GLN A 78 8.25 19.53 -7.11
N ILE A 79 9.23 18.65 -6.87
CA ILE A 79 10.51 18.96 -6.23
C ILE A 79 11.62 19.01 -7.27
N CYS A 80 11.83 17.93 -8.03
CA CYS A 80 12.90 17.84 -9.03
C CYS A 80 12.45 18.05 -10.47
N TRP A 81 11.15 18.23 -10.72
CA TRP A 81 10.53 18.41 -12.04
C TRP A 81 10.74 17.27 -13.06
N GLU A 82 11.35 16.16 -12.63
CA GLU A 82 11.44 14.94 -13.45
C GLU A 82 10.08 14.25 -13.59
N ASN A 83 9.85 13.67 -14.77
CA ASN A 83 8.69 12.81 -15.01
C ASN A 83 8.72 11.57 -14.10
N TYR A 84 7.56 11.21 -13.55
CA TYR A 84 7.41 9.95 -12.87
C TYR A 84 7.60 8.77 -13.84
N GLY A 85 8.08 7.64 -13.30
CA GLY A 85 8.29 6.42 -14.07
C GLY A 85 9.02 5.35 -13.26
N PRO A 86 9.51 4.27 -13.90
CA PRO A 86 10.16 3.15 -13.20
C PRO A 86 11.34 3.56 -12.30
N GLY A 87 12.12 4.59 -12.70
CA GLY A 87 13.26 5.12 -11.93
C GLY A 87 12.92 6.27 -10.97
N ALA A 88 11.73 6.83 -11.06
CA ALA A 88 11.26 7.95 -10.24
C ALA A 88 9.79 7.68 -9.87
N ARG A 89 9.54 6.68 -9.01
CA ARG A 89 8.15 6.28 -8.71
C ARG A 89 7.48 7.31 -7.81
N PRO A 90 6.20 7.66 -8.04
CA PRO A 90 5.48 8.60 -7.19
C PRO A 90 5.14 7.95 -5.85
N LYS A 91 5.60 8.52 -4.74
CA LYS A 91 5.35 8.07 -3.36
C LYS A 91 4.41 9.01 -2.65
N LEU A 92 3.35 8.45 -2.08
CA LEU A 92 2.37 9.16 -1.27
C LEU A 92 2.85 9.23 0.17
N LEU A 93 2.97 10.46 0.70
CA LEU A 93 3.25 10.72 2.10
C LEU A 93 1.96 10.65 2.93
N SER A 94 2.08 10.48 4.26
CA SER A 94 0.95 10.45 5.20
C SER A 94 0.04 11.69 5.14
N CYS A 95 0.59 12.83 4.71
CA CYS A 95 -0.15 14.08 4.53
C CYS A 95 -0.89 14.18 3.18
N GLY A 96 -0.73 13.22 2.27
CA GLY A 96 -1.36 13.20 0.95
C GLY A 96 -0.52 13.80 -0.18
N HIS A 97 0.58 14.49 0.13
CA HIS A 97 1.50 14.97 -0.91
C HIS A 97 2.23 13.81 -1.59
N THR A 98 2.64 14.01 -2.85
CA THR A 98 3.37 13.03 -3.64
C THR A 98 4.72 13.57 -4.10
N ILE A 99 5.80 12.83 -3.85
CA ILE A 99 7.14 13.11 -4.42
C ILE A 99 7.77 11.83 -4.96
N CYS A 100 8.80 11.93 -5.81
CA CYS A 100 9.42 10.75 -6.40
C CYS A 100 10.34 10.02 -5.41
N THR A 101 10.61 8.73 -5.68
CA THR A 101 11.54 7.91 -4.89
C THR A 101 12.94 8.50 -4.77
N LYS A 102 13.41 9.27 -5.76
CA LYS A 102 14.71 9.95 -5.69
C LYS A 102 14.67 11.06 -4.63
N CYS A 103 13.67 11.93 -4.69
CA CYS A 103 13.51 13.01 -3.71
C CYS A 103 13.31 12.47 -2.29
N ILE A 104 12.60 11.35 -2.11
CA ILE A 104 12.50 10.70 -0.78
C ILE A 104 13.89 10.37 -0.22
N ARG A 105 14.78 9.79 -1.03
CA ARG A 105 16.14 9.41 -0.57
C ARG A 105 16.99 10.61 -0.16
N GLU A 106 16.78 11.77 -0.77
CA GLU A 106 17.50 13.00 -0.42
C GLU A 106 17.03 13.60 0.92
N VAL A 107 15.78 13.33 1.33
CA VAL A 107 15.17 13.96 2.51
C VAL A 107 14.81 12.98 3.64
N GLU A 108 15.07 11.70 3.45
CA GLU A 108 14.82 10.69 4.49
C GLU A 108 15.86 10.75 5.61
N GLY A 109 15.37 10.67 6.84
CA GLY A 109 16.21 10.38 8.00
C GLY A 109 16.34 8.86 8.19
N ARG A 110 16.50 8.41 9.44
CA ARG A 110 16.59 6.97 9.74
C ARG A 110 15.34 6.18 9.32
N ASP A 111 14.17 6.59 9.83
CA ASP A 111 12.90 5.86 9.62
C ASP A 111 11.74 6.76 9.21
N THR A 112 12.02 8.05 8.99
CA THR A 112 11.01 9.07 8.72
C THR A 112 11.47 10.02 7.64
N VAL A 113 10.52 10.53 6.87
CA VAL A 113 10.67 11.66 5.97
C VAL A 113 9.76 12.79 6.43
N ARG A 114 10.25 14.03 6.38
CA ARG A 114 9.38 15.21 6.54
C ARG A 114 8.91 15.66 5.18
N CYS A 115 7.61 15.87 5.04
CA CYS A 115 7.03 16.36 3.81
C CYS A 115 7.65 17.72 3.41
N PRO A 116 8.18 17.88 2.19
CA PRO A 116 8.75 19.16 1.76
C PRO A 116 7.74 20.31 1.66
N PHE A 117 6.44 20.01 1.54
CA PHE A 117 5.39 21.00 1.35
C PHE A 117 4.81 21.52 2.67
N ASP A 118 4.50 20.61 3.60
CA ASP A 118 3.81 20.95 4.86
C ASP A 118 4.57 20.50 6.13
N ARG A 119 5.79 19.97 5.97
CA ARG A 119 6.71 19.54 7.06
C ARG A 119 6.17 18.47 7.99
N LYS A 120 4.99 17.88 7.70
CA LYS A 120 4.42 16.80 8.50
C LYS A 120 5.31 15.56 8.41
N PRO A 121 5.55 14.86 9.53
CA PRO A 121 6.35 13.65 9.54
C PRO A 121 5.57 12.48 8.89
N CYS A 122 6.29 11.67 8.12
CA CYS A 122 5.80 10.44 7.55
C CYS A 122 6.80 9.31 7.83
N SER A 123 6.33 8.18 8.34
CA SER A 123 7.17 6.98 8.45
C SER A 123 7.48 6.42 7.06
N LEU A 124 8.72 5.99 6.84
CA LEU A 124 9.11 5.32 5.60
C LEU A 124 8.30 4.04 5.35
N ALA A 125 7.91 3.33 6.41
CA ALA A 125 7.07 2.13 6.34
C ALA A 125 5.65 2.42 5.79
N HIS A 126 5.17 3.67 5.92
CA HIS A 126 3.86 4.09 5.43
C HIS A 126 3.90 4.65 4.01
N LEU A 127 5.07 4.76 3.37
CA LEU A 127 5.17 5.29 2.01
C LEU A 127 4.59 4.32 0.98
N ARG A 128 3.42 4.67 0.43
CA ARG A 128 2.76 3.88 -0.63
C ARG A 128 3.06 4.47 -1.99
N THR A 129 3.00 3.65 -3.04
CA THR A 129 3.04 4.16 -4.41
C THR A 129 1.70 4.82 -4.72
N ASN A 130 1.73 6.03 -5.27
CA ASN A 130 0.53 6.66 -5.78
C ASN A 130 0.18 6.05 -7.15
N PHE A 131 -0.62 4.99 -7.15
CA PHE A 131 -1.03 4.30 -8.38
C PHE A 131 -1.90 5.16 -9.30
N ALA A 132 -2.60 6.17 -8.76
CA ALA A 132 -3.37 7.11 -9.59
C ALA A 132 -2.49 8.00 -10.47
N ILE A 133 -1.19 8.13 -10.16
CA ILE A 133 -0.21 8.77 -11.04
C ILE A 133 0.62 7.70 -11.76
N SER A 134 1.07 6.68 -11.04
CA SER A 134 1.96 5.64 -11.58
C SER A 134 1.35 4.81 -12.70
N ASP A 135 0.03 4.65 -12.75
CA ASP A 135 -0.64 3.88 -13.81
C ASP A 135 -0.64 4.60 -15.18
N TYR A 136 -0.35 5.90 -15.17
CA TYR A 136 -0.37 6.79 -16.34
C TYR A 136 1.00 7.39 -16.69
N CYS A 137 2.09 6.88 -16.09
CA CYS A 137 3.44 7.43 -16.25
C CYS A 137 4.46 6.40 -16.73
#